data_AF-A0A379ZX21-F1
#
_entry.id   AF-A0A379ZX21-F1
#
_cell.length_a   1.000
_cell.length_b   1.000
_cell.length_c   1.000
_cell.angle_alpha   90.00
_cell.angle_beta   90.00
_cell.angle_gamma   90.00
#
_symmetry.space_group_name_H-M   'P 1'
#
loop_
_entity.id
_entity.type
_entity.pdbx_description
1 polymer ?
#
loop_
_entity_poly.entity_id
_entity_poly.type
_entity_poly.pdbx_seq_one_letter_code
_entity_poly.pdbx_strand_id
1 'polypeptide(L)'
;MVTTFPADVVQDLQDFILWQPDALETGVEAVYVMVSDPLDSGRFTRQQLDKKYKHASDFGVADTRKNRETLTQYRDALEAHLNDKDTVERGTYIREKDSKVFFKSRTNNVVVIRRDGYFSTGMKLSPGTPQYKNYMEKEYCYEYEVD
;
A
#
# COMPACT_ATOMS: atom_id res chain seq x y z
N MET A 1 21.01 -27.21 -30.38
CA MET A 1 20.12 -27.03 -29.21
C MET A 1 19.78 -25.56 -29.12
N VAL A 2 18.51 -25.21 -29.26
CA VAL A 2 18.03 -23.85 -28.93
C VAL A 2 17.54 -23.94 -27.49
N THR A 3 18.29 -23.35 -26.57
CA THR A 3 17.85 -23.16 -25.20
C THR A 3 16.91 -21.96 -25.19
N THR A 4 15.61 -22.20 -25.30
CA THR A 4 14.60 -21.19 -24.99
C THR A 4 14.46 -21.14 -23.47
N PHE A 5 14.95 -20.08 -22.84
CA PHE A 5 14.53 -19.75 -21.48
C PHE A 5 13.00 -19.59 -21.49
N PRO A 6 12.23 -20.24 -20.60
CA PRO A 6 10.85 -19.82 -20.41
C PRO A 6 10.89 -18.38 -19.90
N ALA A 7 10.09 -17.52 -20.53
CA ALA A 7 9.91 -16.15 -20.11
C ALA A 7 9.52 -16.12 -18.63
N ASP A 8 10.27 -15.37 -17.82
CA ASP A 8 10.05 -15.21 -16.38
C ASP A 8 8.84 -14.29 -16.08
N VAL A 9 7.78 -14.36 -16.91
CA VAL A 9 6.68 -13.39 -16.94
C VAL A 9 5.33 -14.09 -17.12
N VAL A 10 4.96 -14.95 -16.16
CA VAL A 10 3.54 -15.31 -15.91
C VAL A 10 3.33 -15.66 -14.42
N GLN A 11 3.84 -14.85 -13.48
CA GLN A 11 3.61 -15.09 -12.03
C GLN A 11 2.60 -14.13 -11.37
N ASP A 12 2.14 -13.11 -12.10
CA ASP A 12 1.40 -11.99 -11.51
C ASP A 12 -0.09 -11.91 -11.90
N LEU A 13 -0.58 -12.80 -12.77
CA LEU A 13 -2.00 -12.89 -13.11
C LEU A 13 -2.67 -14.00 -12.30
N GLN A 14 -3.72 -13.65 -11.57
CA GLN A 14 -4.65 -14.61 -11.00
C GLN A 14 -5.87 -14.69 -11.93
N ASP A 15 -5.81 -15.57 -12.91
CA ASP A 15 -6.85 -15.78 -13.90
C ASP A 15 -7.35 -17.23 -13.90
N PHE A 16 -8.62 -17.39 -14.28
CA PHE A 16 -9.29 -18.69 -14.32
C PHE A 16 -10.23 -18.75 -15.52
N ILE A 17 -10.40 -19.94 -16.09
CA ILE A 17 -11.51 -20.25 -16.97
C ILE A 17 -12.53 -21.05 -16.16
N LEU A 18 -13.73 -20.51 -16.01
CA LEU A 18 -14.86 -21.18 -15.38
C LEU A 18 -15.81 -21.68 -16.46
N TRP A 19 -16.42 -22.84 -16.23
CA TRP A 19 -17.47 -23.37 -17.08
C TRP A 19 -18.81 -23.17 -16.40
N GLN A 20 -19.76 -22.54 -17.08
CA GLN A 20 -21.13 -22.36 -16.60
C GLN A 20 -22.14 -22.86 -17.63
N PRO A 21 -23.37 -23.24 -17.22
CA PRO A 21 -24.44 -23.54 -18.16
C PRO A 21 -24.64 -22.38 -19.14
N ASP A 22 -24.88 -22.71 -20.41
CA ASP A 22 -25.26 -21.70 -21.39
C ASP A 22 -26.66 -21.14 -21.11
N ALA A 23 -27.01 -20.01 -21.73
CA ALA A 23 -28.30 -19.36 -21.50
C ALA A 23 -29.52 -20.23 -21.85
N LEU A 24 -29.34 -21.30 -22.61
CA LEU A 24 -30.38 -22.26 -22.98
C LEU A 24 -30.43 -23.49 -22.04
N GLU A 25 -29.50 -23.60 -21.08
CA GLU A 25 -29.30 -24.74 -20.18
C GLU A 25 -29.11 -26.08 -20.92
N THR A 26 -28.70 -26.02 -22.19
CA THR A 26 -28.48 -27.20 -23.05
C THR A 26 -27.02 -27.53 -23.24
N GLY A 27 -26.13 -26.63 -22.86
CA GLY A 27 -24.69 -26.74 -23.02
C GLY A 27 -23.92 -25.99 -21.94
N VAL A 28 -22.63 -25.76 -22.21
CA VAL A 28 -21.74 -24.99 -21.32
C VAL A 28 -21.00 -23.92 -22.13
N GLU A 29 -20.79 -22.76 -21.50
CA GLU A 29 -19.93 -21.71 -22.01
C GLU A 29 -18.73 -21.47 -21.08
N ALA A 30 -17.62 -21.01 -21.66
CA ALA A 30 -16.41 -20.68 -20.93
C ALA A 30 -16.38 -19.19 -20.56
N VAL A 31 -16.17 -18.89 -19.28
CA VAL A 31 -16.01 -17.54 -18.75
C VAL A 31 -14.55 -17.33 -18.36
N TYR A 32 -13.90 -16.35 -18.98
CA TYR A 32 -12.56 -15.93 -18.60
C TYR A 32 -12.63 -14.88 -17.49
N VAL A 33 -12.04 -15.19 -16.35
CA VAL A 33 -12.05 -14.34 -15.15
C VAL A 33 -10.62 -13.86 -14.88
N MET A 34 -10.44 -12.55 -14.77
CA MET A 34 -9.20 -11.93 -14.30
C MET A 34 -9.43 -11.29 -12.93
N VAL A 35 -8.64 -11.69 -11.94
CA VAL A 35 -8.63 -11.09 -10.61
C VAL A 35 -7.58 -9.98 -10.55
N SER A 36 -7.86 -8.92 -9.81
CA SER A 36 -6.91 -7.81 -9.59
C SER A 36 -5.64 -8.28 -8.87
N ASP A 37 -4.53 -7.54 -9.05
CA ASP A 37 -3.30 -7.78 -8.28
C ASP A 37 -3.63 -7.76 -6.78
N PRO A 38 -3.21 -8.74 -5.97
CA PRO A 38 -3.44 -8.74 -4.53
C PRO A 38 -2.93 -7.47 -3.81
N LEU A 39 -1.94 -6.77 -4.37
CA LEU A 39 -1.44 -5.49 -3.86
C LEU A 39 -2.33 -4.30 -4.24
N ASP A 40 -3.17 -4.44 -5.27
CA ASP A 40 -4.25 -3.52 -5.61
C ASP A 40 -5.54 -3.90 -4.87
N SER A 41 -5.47 -3.89 -3.53
CA SER A 41 -6.60 -4.26 -2.66
C SER A 41 -7.02 -3.13 -1.72
N GLY A 42 -8.33 -2.90 -1.69
CA GLY A 42 -8.96 -1.89 -0.83
C GLY A 42 -8.42 -0.48 -1.07
N ARG A 43 -7.70 0.04 -0.08
CA ARG A 43 -7.13 1.40 -0.09
C ARG A 43 -5.71 1.49 -0.66
N PHE A 44 -5.12 0.38 -1.07
CA PHE A 44 -3.73 0.33 -1.56
C PHE A 44 -3.68 0.01 -3.05
N THR A 45 -2.62 0.50 -3.68
CA THR A 45 -2.21 0.08 -5.02
C THR A 45 -0.74 -0.33 -5.00
N ARG A 46 -0.37 -1.32 -5.83
CA ARG A 46 1.01 -1.76 -6.03
C ARG A 46 1.90 -0.58 -6.42
N GLN A 47 1.42 0.27 -7.32
CA GLN A 47 2.17 1.46 -7.77
C GLN A 47 2.49 2.41 -6.62
N GLN A 48 1.54 2.66 -5.72
CA GLN A 48 1.76 3.58 -4.61
C GLN A 48 2.63 2.97 -3.51
N LEU A 49 2.43 1.68 -3.21
CA LEU A 49 3.29 0.92 -2.29
C LEU A 49 4.74 0.92 -2.79
N ASP A 50 4.94 0.67 -4.08
CA ASP A 50 6.25 0.70 -4.74
C ASP A 50 6.93 2.06 -4.60
N LYS A 51 6.19 3.14 -4.89
CA LYS A 51 6.69 4.52 -4.78
C LYS A 51 7.09 4.89 -3.34
N LYS A 52 6.39 4.35 -2.34
CA LYS A 52 6.58 4.68 -0.93
C LYS A 52 7.38 3.64 -0.15
N TYR A 53 7.89 2.59 -0.83
CA TYR A 53 8.66 1.52 -0.22
C TYR A 53 9.94 2.00 0.50
N LYS A 54 10.47 3.18 0.15
CA LYS A 54 11.56 3.83 0.88
C LYS A 54 11.27 4.06 2.38
N HIS A 55 10.00 4.07 2.79
CA HIS A 55 9.58 4.19 4.18
C HIS A 55 9.24 2.85 4.84
N ALA A 56 9.42 1.72 4.15
CA ALA A 56 9.00 0.42 4.68
C ALA A 56 9.74 0.03 5.97
N SER A 57 11.00 0.46 6.11
CA SER A 57 11.81 0.25 7.31
C SER A 57 11.25 0.95 8.55
N ASP A 58 10.56 2.10 8.39
CA ASP A 58 9.88 2.78 9.49
C ASP A 58 8.77 1.91 10.12
N PHE A 59 8.21 1.01 9.32
CA PHE A 59 7.16 0.07 9.71
C PHE A 59 7.70 -1.34 10.02
N GLY A 60 9.03 -1.49 10.12
CA GLY A 60 9.67 -2.76 10.50
C GLY A 60 9.98 -3.70 9.35
N VAL A 61 9.79 -3.27 8.09
CA VAL A 61 10.18 -4.06 6.90
C VAL A 61 11.60 -3.63 6.49
N ALA A 62 12.59 -4.37 6.98
CA ALA A 62 14.01 -4.01 6.81
C ALA A 62 14.62 -4.43 5.46
N ASP A 63 13.97 -5.32 4.71
CA ASP A 63 14.49 -5.77 3.40
C ASP A 63 14.46 -4.61 2.40
N THR A 64 15.59 -4.31 1.78
CA THR A 64 15.72 -3.24 0.79
C THR A 64 15.29 -3.69 -0.60
N ARG A 65 15.17 -5.00 -0.84
CA ARG A 65 14.70 -5.54 -2.11
C ARG A 65 13.22 -5.23 -2.26
N LYS A 66 12.88 -4.60 -3.39
CA LYS A 66 11.51 -4.26 -3.74
C LYS A 66 10.95 -5.35 -4.66
N ASN A 67 10.15 -6.24 -4.11
CA ASN A 67 9.49 -7.32 -4.83
C ASN A 67 8.07 -7.53 -4.24
N ARG A 68 7.31 -8.47 -4.80
CA ARG A 68 5.93 -8.73 -4.38
C ARG A 68 5.81 -9.09 -2.90
N GLU A 69 6.71 -9.92 -2.39
CA GLU A 69 6.69 -10.34 -0.98
C GLU A 69 6.90 -9.15 -0.06
N THR A 70 7.91 -8.32 -0.33
CA THR A 70 8.23 -7.19 0.53
C THR A 70 7.22 -6.05 0.42
N LEU A 71 6.63 -5.83 -0.76
CA LEU A 71 5.49 -4.92 -0.92
C LEU A 71 4.25 -5.42 -0.16
N THR A 72 4.03 -6.74 -0.10
CA THR A 72 2.96 -7.35 0.70
C THR A 72 3.19 -7.10 2.18
N GLN A 73 4.41 -7.35 2.68
CA GLN A 73 4.78 -7.05 4.06
C GLN A 73 4.60 -5.56 4.41
N TYR A 74 4.96 -4.66 3.49
CA TYR A 74 4.77 -3.22 3.68
C TYR A 74 3.29 -2.84 3.76
N ARG A 75 2.46 -3.35 2.84
CA ARG A 75 1.00 -3.18 2.87
C ARG A 75 0.42 -3.65 4.20
N ASP A 76 0.79 -4.86 4.63
CA ASP A 76 0.24 -5.47 5.85
C ASP A 76 0.68 -4.70 7.10
N ALA A 77 1.90 -4.16 7.13
CA ALA A 77 2.37 -3.31 8.21
C ALA A 77 1.61 -1.97 8.28
N LEU A 78 1.29 -1.36 7.12
CA LEU A 78 0.44 -0.17 7.05
C LEU A 78 -0.98 -0.46 7.53
N GLU A 79 -1.56 -1.59 7.11
CA GLU A 79 -2.91 -2.00 7.54
C GLU A 79 -2.96 -2.31 9.03
N ALA A 80 -1.93 -3.00 9.57
CA ALA A 80 -1.79 -3.23 11.00
C ALA A 80 -1.64 -1.92 11.79
N HIS A 81 -0.91 -0.94 11.24
CA HIS A 81 -0.83 0.39 11.85
C HIS A 81 -2.21 1.07 11.91
N LEU A 82 -2.98 1.05 10.82
CA LEU A 82 -4.30 1.67 10.75
C LEU A 82 -5.34 1.01 11.67
N ASN A 83 -5.23 -0.31 11.86
CA ASN A 83 -6.15 -1.09 12.72
C ASN A 83 -5.71 -1.16 14.19
N ASP A 84 -4.55 -0.61 14.54
CA ASP A 84 -4.10 -0.59 15.93
C ASP A 84 -4.92 0.39 16.76
N LYS A 85 -5.38 -0.05 17.93
CA LYS A 85 -6.18 0.76 18.87
C LYS A 85 -5.46 2.02 19.38
N ASP A 86 -4.13 2.03 19.36
CA ASP A 86 -3.30 3.16 19.79
C ASP A 86 -3.07 4.16 18.64
N THR A 87 -3.58 3.87 17.43
CA THR A 87 -3.53 4.76 16.28
C THR A 87 -4.74 5.69 16.27
N VAL A 88 -4.46 6.99 16.20
CA VAL A 88 -5.49 8.05 16.23
C VAL A 88 -5.45 8.87 14.94
N GLU A 89 -6.63 9.21 14.42
CA GLU A 89 -6.75 10.22 13.36
C GLU A 89 -6.43 11.61 13.95
N ARG A 90 -5.35 12.23 13.50
CA ARG A 90 -4.93 13.55 13.94
C ARG A 90 -4.14 14.27 12.84
N GLY A 91 -4.64 15.43 12.42
CA GLY A 91 -3.95 16.30 11.48
C GLY A 91 -4.15 15.96 10.02
N THR A 92 -3.48 16.74 9.17
CA THR A 92 -3.58 16.66 7.70
C THR A 92 -2.21 16.75 7.05
N TYR A 93 -2.12 16.28 5.81
CA TYR A 93 -0.89 16.31 5.03
C TYR A 93 -0.93 17.47 4.03
N ILE A 94 0.03 18.39 4.13
CA ILE A 94 0.00 19.68 3.42
C ILE A 94 -0.13 19.52 1.89
N ARG A 95 0.50 18.48 1.32
CA ARG A 95 0.48 18.25 -0.14
C ARG A 95 -0.80 17.56 -0.62
N GLU A 96 -1.61 17.00 0.28
CA GLU A 96 -2.84 16.27 -0.04
C GLU A 96 -4.00 16.93 0.69
N LYS A 97 -4.69 17.85 0.01
CA LYS A 97 -5.82 18.58 0.59
C LYS A 97 -6.89 17.60 1.11
N ASP A 98 -7.44 17.91 2.27
CA ASP A 98 -8.45 17.10 2.97
C ASP A 98 -8.00 15.66 3.29
N SER A 99 -6.68 15.41 3.33
CA SER A 99 -6.14 14.14 3.79
C SER A 99 -6.26 14.00 5.30
N LYS A 100 -6.32 12.74 5.74
CA LYS A 100 -6.34 12.32 7.13
C LYS A 100 -5.03 11.66 7.49
N VAL A 101 -4.44 12.07 8.61
CA VAL A 101 -3.20 11.49 9.12
C VAL A 101 -3.52 10.61 10.33
N PHE A 102 -3.09 9.35 10.28
CA PHE A 102 -3.27 8.35 11.32
C PHE A 102 -1.96 8.14 12.07
N PHE A 103 -1.87 8.63 13.30
CA PHE A 103 -0.66 8.66 14.10
C PHE A 103 -0.68 7.65 15.23
N LYS A 104 0.46 6.98 15.44
CA LYS A 104 0.67 6.05 16.54
C LYS A 104 1.77 6.56 17.46
N SER A 105 1.40 6.92 18.69
CA SER A 105 2.31 7.54 19.66
C SER A 105 3.49 6.66 20.07
N ARG A 106 3.31 5.34 20.09
CA ARG A 106 4.35 4.38 20.50
C ARG A 106 5.53 4.32 19.54
N THR A 107 5.26 4.36 18.23
CA THR A 107 6.28 4.28 17.19
C THR A 107 6.65 5.64 16.61
N ASN A 108 5.81 6.65 16.86
CA ASN A 108 5.80 7.93 16.16
C ASN A 108 5.58 7.82 14.65
N ASN A 109 4.99 6.72 14.18
CA ASN A 109 4.66 6.56 12.78
C ASN A 109 3.36 7.28 12.44
N VAL A 110 3.28 7.77 11.21
CA VAL A 110 2.07 8.31 10.59
C VAL A 110 1.76 7.54 9.31
N VAL A 111 0.48 7.34 9.04
CA VAL A 111 -0.04 6.91 7.74
C VAL A 111 -1.01 7.96 7.24
N VAL A 112 -0.84 8.39 6.00
CA VAL A 112 -1.66 9.43 5.36
C VAL A 112 -2.62 8.77 4.39
N ILE A 113 -3.91 9.00 4.60
CA ILE A 113 -4.98 8.58 3.71
C ILE A 113 -5.54 9.83 3.03
N ARG A 114 -5.62 9.78 1.71
CA ARG A 114 -6.19 10.85 0.89
C ARG A 114 -7.70 10.94 1.10
N ARG A 115 -8.29 12.03 0.65
CA ARG A 115 -9.74 12.25 0.68
C ARG A 115 -10.54 11.14 -0.02
N ASP A 116 -9.99 10.55 -1.08
CA ASP A 116 -10.60 9.45 -1.85
C ASP A 116 -10.51 8.09 -1.13
N GLY A 117 -9.92 8.05 0.07
CA GLY A 117 -9.78 6.85 0.89
C GLY A 117 -8.53 6.02 0.55
N TYR A 118 -7.72 6.42 -0.43
CA TYR A 118 -6.51 5.71 -0.81
C TYR A 118 -5.29 6.14 0.01
N PHE A 119 -4.35 5.22 0.19
CA PHE A 119 -3.06 5.48 0.80
C PHE A 119 -2.26 6.50 -0.01
N SER A 120 -1.71 7.52 0.65
CA SER A 120 -0.76 8.48 0.06
C SER A 120 0.68 8.17 0.45
N THR A 121 0.98 8.19 1.75
CA THR A 121 2.34 7.98 2.27
C THR A 121 2.28 7.53 3.72
N GLY A 122 3.38 6.98 4.22
CA GLY A 122 3.54 6.69 5.64
C GLY A 122 5.01 6.79 6.01
N MET A 123 5.30 7.28 7.21
CA MET A 123 6.68 7.50 7.66
C MET A 123 6.77 7.64 9.17
N LYS A 124 7.98 7.54 9.72
CA LYS A 124 8.26 7.82 11.13
C LYS A 124 8.59 9.29 11.35
N LEU A 125 7.88 9.91 12.30
CA LEU A 125 8.21 11.25 12.77
C LEU A 125 9.32 11.17 13.81
N SER A 126 10.53 11.57 13.41
CA SER A 126 11.69 11.57 14.29
C SER A 126 11.61 12.71 15.32
N PRO A 127 11.61 12.43 16.63
CA PRO A 127 11.60 13.46 17.66
C PRO A 127 12.75 14.47 17.49
N GLY A 128 12.48 15.74 17.78
CA GLY A 128 13.46 16.82 17.66
C GLY A 128 13.59 17.43 16.25
N THR A 129 13.06 16.77 15.21
CA THR A 129 13.03 17.34 13.86
C THR A 129 11.98 18.46 13.71
N PRO A 130 12.16 19.41 12.77
CA PRO A 130 11.13 20.40 12.46
C PRO A 130 9.78 19.77 12.08
N GLN A 131 9.81 18.65 11.36
CA GLN A 131 8.61 17.91 10.97
C GLN A 131 7.83 17.41 12.18
N TYR A 132 8.50 16.77 13.14
CA TYR A 132 7.87 16.30 14.38
C TYR A 132 7.27 17.46 15.17
N LYS A 133 8.02 18.56 15.34
CA LYS A 133 7.53 19.75 16.06
C LYS A 133 6.28 20.33 15.40
N ASN A 134 6.33 20.54 14.08
CA ASN A 134 5.21 21.05 13.31
C ASN A 134 3.97 20.13 13.41
N TYR A 135 4.15 18.81 13.37
CA TYR A 135 3.05 17.88 13.50
C TYR A 135 2.46 17.87 14.93
N MET A 136 3.29 17.94 15.97
CA MET A 136 2.82 17.95 17.36
C MET A 136 2.14 19.27 17.74
N GLU A 137 2.61 20.40 17.22
CA GLU A 137 2.11 21.73 17.59
C GLU A 137 0.97 22.21 16.69
N LYS A 138 1.01 21.86 15.40
CA LYS A 138 0.11 22.42 14.37
C LYS A 138 -0.68 21.36 13.64
N GLU A 139 -0.46 20.08 13.95
CA GLU A 139 -1.13 18.94 13.30
C GLU A 139 -0.91 18.86 11.77
N TYR A 140 0.17 19.49 11.27
CA TYR A 140 0.54 19.41 9.86
C TYR A 140 1.69 18.44 9.66
N CYS A 141 1.46 17.47 8.77
CA CYS A 141 2.48 16.55 8.29
C CYS A 141 2.91 16.93 6.86
N TYR A 142 4.19 16.73 6.54
CA TYR A 142 4.74 16.93 5.21
C TYR A 142 6.01 16.09 5.05
N GLU A 143 6.22 15.49 3.88
CA GLU A 143 7.42 14.73 3.55
C GLU A 143 8.46 15.67 2.94
N TYR A 144 9.68 15.70 3.48
CA TYR A 144 10.81 16.32 2.80
C TYR A 144 11.28 15.35 1.71
N GLU A 145 11.12 15.73 0.44
CA GLU A 145 11.86 15.07 -0.63
C GLU A 145 13.29 15.62 -0.56
N VAL A 146 14.23 14.74 -0.28
CA VAL A 146 15.65 15.03 -0.50
C VAL A 146 15.87 14.68 -1.97
N ASP A 147 15.94 15.71 -2.80
CA ASP A 147 16.35 15.59 -4.21
C ASP A 147 17.81 15.16 -4.33
#